data_AF-A0A8T8WI17-F1
#
_entry.id   AF-A0A8T8WI17-F1
#
_cell.length_a   1.000
_cell.length_b   1.000
_cell.length_c   1.000
_cell.angle_alpha   90.00
_cell.angle_beta   90.00
_cell.angle_gamma   90.00
#
_symmetry.space_group_name_H-M   'P 1'
#
loop_
_entity.id
_entity.type
_entity.pdbx_description
1 polymer ?
#
loop_
_entity_poly.entity_id
_entity_poly.type
_entity_poly.pdbx_seq_one_letter_code
_entity_poly.pdbx_strand_id
1 'polypeptide(L)'
;MSTAVLVRCDECSYEETFGSLRAARTALDEHERETAHTVDWYIGGLPPGVERAGDDAGVCGREGCANPDSPLLDREGARSTGPDATRE
;
A
#
# COMPACT_ATOMS: atom_id res chain seq x y z
N MET A 1 -17.09 0.48 1.03
CA MET A 1 -16.08 0.44 2.11
C MET A 1 -15.22 1.67 1.98
N SER A 2 -15.07 2.42 3.07
CA SER A 2 -14.21 3.61 3.17
C SER A 2 -12.90 3.23 3.86
N THR A 3 -11.78 3.80 3.41
CA THR A 3 -10.49 3.63 4.09
C THR A 3 -10.55 4.25 5.48
N ALA A 4 -10.12 3.51 6.50
CA ALA A 4 -9.92 4.02 7.84
C ALA A 4 -8.47 3.74 8.26
N VAL A 5 -7.78 4.79 8.71
CA VAL A 5 -6.39 4.73 9.14
C VAL A 5 -6.31 5.22 10.57
N LEU A 6 -5.84 4.37 11.48
CA LEU A 6 -5.54 4.71 12.86
C LEU A 6 -4.07 5.10 12.95
N VAL A 7 -3.78 6.26 13.53
CA VAL A 7 -2.44 6.72 13.85
C VAL A 7 -2.34 6.78 15.37
N ARG A 8 -1.32 6.13 15.95
CA ARG A 8 -1.13 6.06 17.39
C ARG A 8 0.34 6.27 17.73
N CYS A 9 0.62 7.19 18.62
CA CYS A 9 1.96 7.34 19.18
C CYS A 9 2.18 6.31 20.30
N ASP A 10 3.30 5.60 20.28
CA ASP A 10 3.62 4.65 21.34
C ASP A 10 4.25 5.32 22.57
N GLU A 11 4.65 6.59 22.44
CA GLU A 11 5.38 7.35 23.46
C GLU A 11 4.51 8.36 24.20
N CYS A 12 3.35 8.72 23.65
CA CYS A 12 2.40 9.64 24.27
C CYS A 12 0.94 9.23 24.00
N SER A 13 -0.02 9.97 24.54
CA SER A 13 -1.45 9.66 24.41
C SER A 13 -2.06 10.08 23.06
N TYR A 14 -1.25 10.32 22.03
CA TYR A 14 -1.77 10.73 20.72
C TYR A 14 -2.37 9.52 19.99
N GLU A 15 -3.65 9.61 19.66
CA GLU A 15 -4.39 8.61 18.91
C GLU A 15 -5.48 9.30 18.07
N GLU A 16 -5.47 9.08 16.76
CA GLU A 16 -6.44 9.70 15.84
C GLU A 16 -6.77 8.78 14.67
N THR A 17 -8.04 8.81 14.23
CA THR A 17 -8.51 8.03 13.08
C THR A 17 -8.87 8.95 11.91
N PHE A 18 -8.34 8.62 10.73
CA PHE A 18 -8.54 9.40 9.51
C PHE A 18 -9.27 8.60 8.44
N GLY A 19 -10.13 9.30 7.68
CA GLY A 19 -10.83 8.73 6.51
C GLY A 19 -10.01 8.77 5.21
N SER A 20 -8.76 9.22 5.25
CA SER A 20 -7.87 9.26 4.08
C SER A 20 -6.41 9.03 4.45
N LEU A 21 -5.69 8.30 3.59
CA LEU A 21 -4.25 8.05 3.76
C LEU A 21 -3.43 9.34 3.73
N ARG A 22 -3.84 10.32 2.91
CA ARG A 22 -3.17 11.62 2.83
C ARG A 22 -3.21 12.35 4.17
N ALA A 23 -4.40 12.45 4.78
CA ALA A 23 -4.55 13.13 6.06
C ALA A 23 -3.78 12.41 7.17
N ALA A 24 -3.89 11.09 7.24
CA ALA A 24 -3.14 10.27 8.19
C ALA A 24 -1.62 10.49 8.05
N ARG A 25 -1.11 10.52 6.82
CA ARG A 25 0.32 10.73 6.56
C ARG A 25 0.77 12.11 7.02
N THR A 26 0.00 13.17 6.74
CA THR A 26 0.31 14.51 7.21
C THR A 26 0.35 14.59 8.74
N ALA A 27 -0.62 13.97 9.42
CA ALA A 27 -0.67 13.97 10.88
C ALA A 27 0.50 13.19 11.51
N LEU A 28 0.86 12.05 10.93
CA LEU A 28 2.04 11.27 11.33
C LEU A 28 3.32 12.09 11.16
N ASP A 29 3.56 12.63 9.96
CA ASP A 29 4.78 13.39 9.65
C ASP A 29 4.89 14.65 10.55
N GLU A 30 3.78 15.31 10.88
CA GLU A 30 3.77 16.45 11.80
C GLU A 30 4.12 16.00 13.22
N HIS A 31 3.47 14.95 13.73
CA HIS A 31 3.69 14.47 15.10
C HIS A 31 5.15 14.04 15.31
N GLU A 32 5.71 13.27 14.38
CA GLU A 32 7.12 12.84 14.44
C GLU A 32 8.07 14.04 14.47
N ARG A 33 7.79 15.11 13.71
CA ARG A 33 8.63 16.31 13.66
C ARG A 33 8.52 17.16 14.93
N GLU A 34 7.33 17.32 15.47
CA GLU A 34 7.08 18.15 16.65
C GLU A 34 7.60 17.49 17.93
N THR A 35 7.52 16.16 18.00
CA THR A 35 7.75 15.42 19.25
C THR A 35 9.02 14.57 19.24
N ALA A 36 9.59 14.31 18.07
CA ALA A 36 10.64 13.30 17.88
C ALA A 36 10.23 11.89 18.34
N HIS A 37 8.94 11.64 18.56
CA HIS A 37 8.41 10.32 18.87
C HIS A 37 8.29 9.46 17.62
N THR A 38 8.28 8.15 17.84
CA THR A 38 7.91 7.14 16.86
C THR A 38 6.40 6.93 16.90
N VAL A 39 5.79 6.97 15.72
CA VAL A 39 4.35 6.80 15.55
C VAL A 39 4.07 5.49 14.83
N ASP A 40 3.22 4.64 15.42
CA ASP A 40 2.69 3.45 14.76
C ASP A 40 1.37 3.79 14.04
N TRP A 41 1.08 3.05 12.98
CA TRP A 41 -0.11 3.30 12.16
C TRP A 41 -0.68 2.02 11.58
N TYR A 42 -2.00 1.96 11.53
CA TYR A 42 -2.76 0.80 11.07
C TYR A 42 -3.81 1.23 10.04
N ILE A 43 -3.80 0.57 8.88
CA ILE A 43 -4.89 0.68 7.90
C ILE A 43 -5.84 -0.50 8.13
N GLY A 44 -7.10 -0.22 8.47
CA GLY A 44 -8.08 -1.29 8.70
C GLY A 44 -8.47 -2.09 7.46
N GLY A 45 -8.56 -1.41 6.32
CA GLY A 45 -8.90 -2.00 5.02
C GLY A 45 -8.93 -0.93 3.94
N LEU A 46 -8.78 -1.36 2.69
CA LEU A 46 -8.81 -0.47 1.53
C LEU A 46 -10.11 -0.70 0.74
N PRO A 47 -10.47 0.21 -0.19
CA PRO A 47 -11.58 -0.05 -1.09
C PRO A 47 -11.32 -1.36 -1.87
N PRO A 48 -12.33 -2.21 -2.12
CA PRO A 48 -12.13 -3.53 -2.73
C PRO A 48 -11.40 -3.51 -4.08
N GLY A 49 -11.50 -2.41 -4.84
CA GLY A 49 -10.76 -2.26 -6.09
C GLY A 49 -9.26 -2.07 -5.89
N VAL A 50 -8.85 -1.42 -4.79
CA VAL A 50 -7.43 -1.22 -4.43
C VAL A 50 -6.83 -2.51 -3.91
N GLU A 51 -7.56 -3.25 -3.07
CA GLU A 51 -7.11 -4.55 -2.57
C GLU A 51 -6.86 -5.52 -3.74
N ARG A 52 -7.86 -5.65 -4.64
CA ARG A 52 -7.70 -6.47 -5.85
C ARG A 52 -6.53 -6.02 -6.73
N ALA A 53 -6.36 -4.71 -6.94
CA ALA A 53 -5.22 -4.22 -7.72
C ALA A 53 -3.87 -4.57 -7.06
N GLY A 54 -3.81 -4.58 -5.73
CA GLY A 54 -2.64 -5.03 -4.98
C GLY A 54 -2.38 -6.52 -5.12
N ASP A 55 -3.43 -7.34 -5.02
CA ASP A 55 -3.37 -8.79 -5.21
C ASP A 55 -2.91 -9.13 -6.63
N ASP A 56 -3.49 -8.47 -7.64
CA ASP A 56 -3.13 -8.64 -9.05
C ASP A 56 -1.67 -8.25 -9.31
N ALA A 57 -1.16 -7.23 -8.64
CA ALA A 57 0.22 -6.79 -8.77
C ALA A 57 1.21 -7.69 -7.98
N GLY A 58 0.73 -8.48 -7.02
CA GLY A 58 1.57 -9.34 -6.16
C GLY A 58 2.53 -8.57 -5.25
N VAL A 59 2.22 -7.32 -4.91
CA VAL A 59 3.12 -6.40 -4.17
C VAL A 59 2.98 -6.49 -2.64
N CYS A 60 2.06 -7.31 -2.16
CA CYS A 60 1.76 -7.48 -0.73
C CYS A 60 2.88 -8.17 0.08
N GLY A 61 3.87 -8.79 -0.57
CA GLY A 61 5.10 -9.28 0.06
C GLY A 61 4.96 -10.48 1.00
N ARG A 62 3.77 -11.11 1.05
CA ARG A 62 3.48 -12.31 1.86
C ARG A 62 3.22 -13.52 0.94
N GLU A 63 3.54 -14.73 1.39
CA GLU A 63 3.15 -15.92 0.64
C GLU A 63 1.62 -16.06 0.58
N GLY A 64 1.09 -16.42 -0.59
CA GLY A 64 -0.34 -16.63 -0.80
C GLY A 64 -1.20 -15.36 -0.88
N CYS A 65 -0.60 -14.17 -0.88
CA CYS A 65 -1.36 -12.91 -0.99
C CYS A 65 -1.54 -12.41 -2.44
N ALA A 66 -0.71 -12.87 -3.38
CA ALA A 66 -0.86 -12.50 -4.79
C ALA A 66 -2.01 -13.28 -5.42
N ASN A 67 -2.74 -12.65 -6.34
CA ASN A 67 -3.72 -13.33 -7.18
C ASN A 67 -2.98 -14.17 -8.24
N PRO A 68 -2.97 -15.52 -8.14
CA PRO A 68 -2.21 -16.37 -9.05
C PRO A 68 -2.74 -16.33 -10.49
N ASP A 69 -3.99 -15.91 -10.68
CA ASP A 69 -4.62 -15.80 -11.99
C ASP A 69 -4.30 -14.47 -12.68
N SER A 70 -3.53 -13.59 -12.03
CA SER A 70 -3.19 -12.28 -12.58
C SER A 70 -2.10 -12.40 -13.66
N PRO A 71 -2.36 -11.89 -14.89
CA PRO A 71 -1.35 -11.89 -15.96
C PRO A 71 -0.15 -10.99 -15.66
N LEU A 72 -0.22 -10.14 -14.63
CA LEU A 72 0.88 -9.29 -14.21
C LEU A 72 2.01 -10.07 -13.52
N LEU A 73 1.73 -11.27 -13.02
CA LEU A 73 2.72 -12.13 -12.38
C LEU A 73 3.59 -12.89 -13.39
N ASP A 74 3.09 -13.07 -14.62
CA ASP A 74 3.78 -13.74 -15.73
C ASP A 74 4.83 -12.82 -16.38
N ARG A 75 5.88 -12.49 -15.63
CA ARG A 75 6.98 -11.61 -16.10
C ARG A 75 7.69 -12.11 -17.35
N GLU A 76 7.69 -13.41 -17.61
CA GLU A 76 8.28 -14.01 -18.81
C GLU A 76 7.36 -13.81 -20.03
N GLY A 77 6.05 -14.03 -19.86
CA GLY A 77 5.04 -13.73 -20.88
C GLY A 77 4.98 -12.25 -21.27
N ALA A 78 5.17 -11.37 -20.29
CA ALA A 78 5.23 -9.91 -20.48
C ALA A 78 6.48 -9.42 -21.24
N ARG A 79 7.59 -10.17 -21.23
CA ARG A 79 8.80 -9.84 -22.02
C ARG A 79 8.70 -10.30 -23.47
N SER A 80 7.93 -11.36 -23.74
CA SER A 80 7.76 -11.94 -25.08
C SER A 80 6.78 -11.19 -25.99
N THR A 81 6.06 -10.19 -25.48
CA THR A 81 5.12 -9.34 -26.27
C THR A 81 5.68 -7.96 -26.64
N GLY A 82 6.97 -7.70 -26.39
CA GLY A 82 7.65 -6.55 -26.98
C GLY A 82 7.75 -6.71 -28.51
N PRO A 83 7.47 -5.68 -29.32
CA PRO A 83 7.64 -5.79 -30.76
C PRO A 83 9.10 -6.15 -31.05
N ASP A 84 9.27 -7.22 -31.84
CA ASP A 84 10.52 -7.67 -32.42
C ASP A 84 11.24 -6.49 -33.08
N ALA A 85 12.21 -5.91 -32.38
CA ALA A 85 13.10 -4.90 -32.90
C ALA A 85 14.21 -5.58 -33.72
N THR A 86 13.83 -6.33 -34.75
CA THR A 86 14.74 -6.71 -35.82
C THR A 86 14.89 -5.49 -36.73
N ARG A 87 16.02 -4.79 -36.59
CA ARG A 87 16.46 -3.73 -37.50
C ARG A 87 17.51 -4.32 -38.43
N GLU A 88 17.13 -4.54 -39.69
CA GLU A 88 18.07 -4.72 -40.81
C GLU A 88 18.74 -3.38 -41.19
#